data_AF-A0A1Z9S5B0-F1
#
_entry.id   AF-A0A1Z9S5B0-F1
#
_cell.length_a   1.000
_cell.length_b   1.000
_cell.length_c   1.000
_cell.angle_alpha   90.00
_cell.angle_beta   90.00
_cell.angle_gamma   90.00
#
_symmetry.space_group_name_H-M   'P 1'
#
loop_
_entity.id
_entity.type
_entity.pdbx_description
1 polymer ?
#
loop_
_entity_poly.entity_id
_entity_poly.type
_entity_poly.pdbx_seq_one_letter_code
_entity_poly.pdbx_strand_id
1 'polypeptide(L)'
;MSIWGKLLAGTFGFALGGPIGALLGVIAGHSVDKIRKQTSGINGNIQSPQEVITVGIIILAAKLSKSDGQVTSEEISAFKEKFKIPPNFQSDVGKIFNEAKKSSDDYHQYAQQLGMIFRGQPQVLEQIINLLFFIAEADGEISRPEILFIEGCAKYFGLNKNQYDSIQTIWLDKQINPYKILGVEKNTTDNEIRKRWIQLSRELHPDQLRAQGVPQELIIKSEDRLSEINQAYDKIKSLRKIN
;
A
#
# COMPACT_ATOMS: atom_id res chain seq x y z
N MET A 1 -16.68 -4.24 28.38
CA MET A 1 -16.90 -5.07 27.17
C MET A 1 -16.30 -6.45 27.40
N SER A 2 -17.07 -7.51 27.14
CA SER A 2 -16.60 -8.89 27.31
C SER A 2 -15.50 -9.20 26.30
N ILE A 3 -14.34 -9.64 26.78
CA ILE A 3 -13.18 -10.09 25.97
C ILE A 3 -13.59 -11.16 24.94
N TRP A 4 -14.63 -11.94 25.27
CA TRP A 4 -15.19 -13.00 24.42
C TRP A 4 -15.84 -12.51 23.12
N GLY A 5 -16.44 -11.32 23.11
CA GLY A 5 -17.08 -10.76 21.91
C GLY A 5 -16.06 -10.36 20.84
N LYS A 6 -14.91 -9.84 21.28
CA LYS A 6 -13.79 -9.48 20.40
C LYS A 6 -13.09 -10.72 19.84
N LEU A 7 -12.88 -11.71 20.69
CA LEU A 7 -12.23 -12.97 20.31
C LEU A 7 -13.05 -13.71 19.25
N LEU A 8 -14.36 -13.85 19.45
CA LEU A 8 -15.24 -14.51 18.48
C LEU A 8 -15.30 -13.74 17.14
N ALA A 9 -15.44 -12.42 17.19
CA ALA A 9 -15.50 -11.61 15.98
C ALA A 9 -14.16 -11.63 15.21
N GLY A 10 -13.03 -11.58 15.91
CA GLY A 10 -11.69 -11.71 15.31
C GLY A 10 -11.47 -13.09 14.68
N THR A 11 -11.85 -14.17 15.36
CA THR A 11 -11.72 -15.54 14.79
C THR A 11 -12.60 -15.75 13.57
N PHE A 12 -13.83 -15.22 13.58
CA PHE A 12 -14.72 -15.30 12.43
C PHE A 12 -14.21 -14.47 11.25
N GLY A 13 -13.70 -13.26 11.52
CA GLY A 13 -13.03 -12.43 10.53
C GLY A 13 -11.81 -13.10 9.92
N PHE A 14 -11.01 -13.80 10.73
CA PHE A 14 -9.86 -14.58 10.26
C PHE A 14 -10.28 -15.68 9.28
N ALA A 15 -11.34 -16.42 9.59
CA ALA A 15 -11.82 -17.51 8.75
C ALA A 15 -12.28 -17.05 7.35
N LEU A 16 -12.83 -15.83 7.27
CA LEU A 16 -13.33 -15.27 6.01
C LEU A 16 -12.26 -14.50 5.21
N GLY A 17 -11.28 -13.91 5.89
CA GLY A 17 -10.40 -12.92 5.28
C GLY A 17 -9.00 -12.86 5.87
N GLY A 18 -8.51 -13.93 6.50
CA GLY A 18 -7.14 -14.01 7.02
C GLY A 18 -6.82 -12.94 8.09
N PRO A 19 -5.54 -12.59 8.28
CA PRO A 19 -5.12 -11.58 9.25
C PRO A 19 -5.85 -10.22 9.11
N ILE A 20 -6.05 -9.73 7.89
CA ILE A 20 -6.82 -8.48 7.65
C ILE A 20 -8.26 -8.65 8.13
N GLY A 21 -8.90 -9.78 7.78
CA GLY A 21 -10.24 -10.11 8.22
C GLY A 21 -10.36 -10.22 9.74
N ALA A 22 -9.35 -10.75 10.42
CA ALA A 22 -9.32 -10.84 11.88
C ALA A 22 -9.35 -9.46 12.54
N LEU A 23 -8.52 -8.52 12.05
CA LEU A 23 -8.49 -7.14 12.57
C LEU A 23 -9.84 -6.45 12.38
N LEU A 24 -10.46 -6.64 11.22
CA LEU A 24 -11.78 -6.11 10.90
C LEU A 24 -12.87 -6.69 11.79
N GLY A 25 -12.81 -8.00 12.03
CA GLY A 25 -13.70 -8.69 12.96
C GLY A 25 -13.61 -8.08 14.36
N VAL A 26 -12.41 -7.80 14.86
CA VAL A 26 -12.22 -7.13 16.15
C VAL A 26 -12.85 -5.73 16.12
N ILE A 27 -12.57 -4.91 15.11
CA ILE A 27 -13.08 -3.53 14.99
C ILE A 27 -14.62 -3.50 14.89
N ALA A 28 -15.24 -4.40 14.14
CA ALA A 28 -16.69 -4.52 14.06
C ALA A 28 -17.28 -5.06 15.39
N GLY A 29 -16.59 -6.02 16.01
CA GLY A 29 -16.93 -6.63 17.30
C GLY A 29 -16.92 -5.67 18.48
N HIS A 30 -16.25 -4.51 18.35
CA HIS A 30 -16.31 -3.40 19.32
C HIS A 30 -17.72 -2.80 19.51
N SER A 31 -18.72 -3.24 18.75
CA SER A 31 -20.10 -2.73 18.82
C SER A 31 -21.14 -3.79 19.24
N VAL A 32 -20.69 -4.94 19.75
CA VAL A 32 -21.55 -6.08 20.12
C VAL A 32 -22.37 -5.84 21.40
N ASP A 33 -21.98 -4.90 22.28
CA ASP A 33 -22.79 -4.54 23.47
C ASP A 33 -24.15 -3.86 23.11
N LYS A 34 -24.39 -3.54 21.83
CA LYS A 34 -25.71 -3.07 21.32
C LYS A 34 -26.57 -4.15 20.65
N ILE A 35 -26.13 -5.41 20.54
CA ILE A 35 -26.89 -6.45 19.82
C ILE A 35 -28.14 -6.92 20.57
N ARG A 36 -28.28 -6.61 21.88
CA ARG A 36 -29.49 -7.00 22.64
C ARG A 36 -30.68 -6.04 22.48
N LYS A 37 -30.50 -4.84 21.91
CA LYS A 37 -31.60 -3.90 21.63
C LYS A 37 -31.25 -3.06 20.40
N GLN A 38 -32.08 -3.16 19.36
CA GLN A 38 -32.00 -2.45 18.08
C GLN A 38 -31.01 -3.04 17.05
N THR A 39 -31.58 -3.88 16.19
CA THR A 39 -31.31 -3.90 14.75
C THR A 39 -31.21 -2.47 14.20
N SER A 40 -29.99 -1.92 14.12
CA SER A 40 -29.51 -0.90 13.15
C SER A 40 -28.18 -0.28 13.62
N GLY A 41 -27.13 -0.34 12.78
CA GLY A 41 -26.09 0.69 12.76
C GLY A 41 -24.69 0.33 13.27
N ILE A 42 -24.05 -0.66 12.66
CA ILE A 42 -22.66 -0.48 12.19
C ILE A 42 -22.75 -0.56 10.65
N ASN A 43 -22.63 0.55 9.95
CA ASN A 43 -22.60 0.59 8.47
C ASN A 43 -21.18 0.32 7.94
N GLY A 44 -20.57 -0.79 8.35
CA GLY A 44 -19.20 -1.16 7.98
C GLY A 44 -19.15 -2.60 7.47
N ASN A 45 -20.09 -2.98 6.61
CA ASN A 45 -20.01 -4.27 5.94
C ASN A 45 -18.99 -4.11 4.83
N ILE A 46 -17.80 -4.69 5.00
CA ILE A 46 -16.80 -4.79 3.92
C ILE A 46 -17.40 -5.72 2.88
N GLN A 47 -17.90 -5.11 1.82
CA GLN A 47 -18.68 -5.71 0.74
C GLN A 47 -17.81 -5.99 -0.49
N SER A 48 -16.61 -5.41 -0.55
CA SER A 48 -15.76 -5.49 -1.74
C SER A 48 -14.30 -5.88 -1.43
N PRO A 49 -13.62 -6.57 -2.36
CA PRO A 49 -12.16 -6.77 -2.28
C PRO A 49 -11.39 -5.46 -2.11
N GLN A 50 -11.87 -4.36 -2.71
CA GLN A 50 -11.26 -3.03 -2.66
C GLN A 50 -11.14 -2.51 -1.22
N GLU A 51 -12.15 -2.78 -0.39
CA GLU A 51 -12.17 -2.40 1.01
C GLU A 51 -11.18 -3.18 1.86
N VAL A 52 -11.02 -4.49 1.60
CA VAL A 52 -9.99 -5.33 2.24
C VAL A 52 -8.58 -4.82 1.90
N ILE A 53 -8.39 -4.39 0.65
CA ILE A 53 -7.14 -3.80 0.16
C ILE A 53 -6.85 -2.49 0.89
N THR A 54 -7.82 -1.57 0.95
CA THR A 54 -7.68 -0.29 1.66
C THR A 54 -7.31 -0.52 3.11
N VAL A 55 -7.93 -1.49 3.79
CA VAL A 55 -7.61 -1.82 5.18
C VAL A 55 -6.19 -2.36 5.30
N GLY A 56 -5.77 -3.26 4.40
CA GLY A 56 -4.40 -3.77 4.36
C GLY A 56 -3.36 -2.65 4.20
N ILE A 57 -3.63 -1.67 3.34
CA ILE A 57 -2.78 -0.48 3.14
C ILE A 57 -2.72 0.36 4.42
N ILE A 58 -3.86 0.63 5.05
CA ILE A 58 -3.94 1.38 6.32
C ILE A 58 -3.13 0.65 7.41
N ILE A 59 -3.21 -0.67 7.50
CA ILE A 59 -2.44 -1.47 8.46
C ILE A 59 -0.95 -1.34 8.22
N LEU A 60 -0.49 -1.52 6.97
CA LEU A 60 0.94 -1.40 6.64
C LEU A 60 1.46 0.02 6.91
N ALA A 61 0.67 1.05 6.58
CA ALA A 61 1.00 2.44 6.91
C ALA A 61 1.10 2.67 8.43
N ALA A 62 0.18 2.11 9.20
CA ALA A 62 0.18 2.22 10.66
C ALA A 62 1.35 1.48 11.33
N LYS A 63 1.77 0.34 10.76
CA LYS A 63 2.94 -0.42 11.22
C LYS A 63 4.26 0.24 10.80
N LEU A 64 4.27 0.97 9.68
CA LEU A 64 5.41 1.76 9.23
C LEU A 64 5.62 2.99 10.11
N SER A 65 4.53 3.67 10.51
CA SER A 65 4.63 4.89 11.32
C SER A 65 5.11 4.58 12.74
N LYS A 66 6.26 5.13 13.12
CA LYS A 66 6.86 4.92 14.44
C LYS A 66 5.97 5.49 15.54
N SER A 67 5.47 4.62 16.41
CA SER A 67 5.28 4.98 17.82
C SER A 67 5.30 3.76 18.72
N ASP A 68 5.51 4.06 20.00
CA ASP A 68 5.39 3.27 21.23
C ASP A 68 4.03 2.56 21.46
N GLY A 69 3.29 2.24 20.39
CA GLY A 69 2.04 1.50 20.42
C GLY A 69 0.77 2.36 20.44
N GLN A 70 0.90 3.69 20.46
CA GLN A 70 -0.25 4.62 20.37
C GLN A 70 -0.15 5.55 19.18
N VAL A 71 -1.20 5.59 18.36
CA VAL A 71 -1.22 6.45 17.18
C VAL A 71 -1.48 7.89 17.59
N THR A 72 -0.69 8.84 17.10
CA THR A 72 -0.96 10.26 17.35
C THR A 72 -2.02 10.81 16.39
N SER A 73 -2.74 11.86 16.80
CA SER A 73 -3.68 12.57 15.92
C SER A 73 -2.98 13.16 14.70
N GLU A 74 -1.71 13.53 14.84
CA GLU A 74 -0.87 14.09 13.80
C GLU A 74 -0.48 13.02 12.78
N GLU A 75 -0.13 11.80 13.22
CA GLU A 75 0.11 10.65 12.33
C GLU A 75 -1.13 10.31 11.50
N ILE A 76 -2.30 10.26 12.14
CA ILE A 76 -3.57 10.00 11.45
C ILE A 76 -3.85 11.13 10.46
N SER A 77 -3.72 12.38 10.87
CA SER A 77 -4.02 13.54 10.03
C SER A 77 -3.09 13.62 8.82
N ALA A 78 -1.79 13.40 9.02
CA ALA A 78 -0.81 13.31 7.94
C ALA A 78 -1.15 12.17 6.98
N PHE A 79 -1.54 11.00 7.51
CA PHE A 79 -2.03 9.89 6.69
C PHE A 79 -3.31 10.28 5.92
N LYS A 80 -4.30 10.93 6.53
CA LYS A 80 -5.54 11.36 5.85
C LYS A 80 -5.30 12.40 4.76
N GLU A 81 -4.34 13.30 4.97
CA GLU A 81 -3.96 14.33 4.00
C GLU A 81 -3.27 13.70 2.79
N LYS A 82 -2.36 12.76 3.05
CA LYS A 82 -1.56 12.07 2.04
C LYS A 82 -2.31 10.95 1.32
N PHE A 83 -3.26 10.30 1.99
CA PHE A 83 -4.07 9.21 1.49
C PHE A 83 -5.55 9.58 1.61
N LYS A 84 -6.22 9.82 0.48
CA LYS A 84 -7.65 10.12 0.48
C LYS A 84 -8.41 8.89 0.93
N ILE A 85 -8.78 8.85 2.20
CA ILE A 85 -9.48 7.70 2.74
C ILE A 85 -10.86 7.60 2.08
N PRO A 86 -11.22 6.42 1.54
CA PRO A 86 -12.55 6.17 1.02
C PRO A 86 -13.63 6.54 2.06
N PRO A 87 -14.76 7.18 1.68
CA PRO A 87 -15.72 7.75 2.63
C PRO A 87 -16.22 6.78 3.71
N ASN A 88 -16.38 5.49 3.36
CA ASN A 88 -16.75 4.39 4.24
C ASN A 88 -15.75 4.13 5.37
N PHE A 89 -14.47 4.48 5.22
CA PHE A 89 -13.45 4.27 6.24
C PHE A 89 -13.09 5.52 7.04
N GLN A 90 -13.52 6.73 6.64
CA GLN A 90 -13.06 7.99 7.25
C GLN A 90 -13.26 8.06 8.78
N SER A 91 -14.37 7.51 9.27
CA SER A 91 -14.71 7.43 10.70
C SER A 91 -13.95 6.34 11.47
N ASP A 92 -13.42 5.34 10.76
CA ASP A 92 -12.84 4.14 11.35
C ASP A 92 -11.33 4.03 11.16
N VAL A 93 -10.69 4.87 10.34
CA VAL A 93 -9.23 4.84 10.14
C VAL A 93 -8.46 4.93 11.44
N GLY A 94 -8.85 5.83 12.35
CA GLY A 94 -8.20 5.92 13.65
C GLY A 94 -8.32 4.64 14.48
N LYS A 95 -9.42 3.90 14.35
CA LYS A 95 -9.59 2.59 15.01
C LYS A 95 -8.71 1.54 14.34
N ILE A 96 -8.70 1.49 13.01
CA ILE A 96 -7.85 0.55 12.24
C ILE A 96 -6.38 0.78 12.58
N PHE A 97 -5.91 2.03 12.58
CA PHE A 97 -4.55 2.41 12.95
C PHE A 97 -4.20 1.96 14.37
N ASN A 98 -5.08 2.23 15.34
CA ASN A 98 -4.85 1.89 16.74
C ASN A 98 -4.82 0.38 16.96
N GLU A 99 -5.74 -0.38 16.36
CA GLU A 99 -5.74 -1.84 16.48
C GLU A 99 -4.54 -2.46 15.75
N ALA A 100 -4.12 -1.91 14.61
CA ALA A 100 -2.91 -2.33 13.92
C ALA A 100 -1.66 -2.15 14.82
N LYS A 101 -1.50 -1.00 15.48
CA LYS A 101 -0.36 -0.74 16.37
C LYS A 101 -0.37 -1.59 17.65
N LYS A 102 -1.54 -1.93 18.20
CA LYS A 102 -1.67 -2.82 19.37
C LYS A 102 -1.44 -4.29 19.06
N SER A 103 -1.69 -4.72 17.83
CA SER A 103 -1.55 -6.13 17.47
C SER A 103 -0.10 -6.59 17.66
N SER A 104 0.09 -7.73 18.33
CA SER A 104 1.39 -8.41 18.40
C SER A 104 1.81 -9.01 17.05
N ASP A 105 0.87 -9.08 16.11
CA ASP A 105 1.11 -9.58 14.77
C ASP A 105 2.08 -8.65 14.03
N ASP A 106 3.09 -9.29 13.43
CA ASP A 106 4.09 -8.61 12.64
C ASP A 106 3.52 -8.20 11.27
N TYR A 107 4.06 -7.13 10.68
CA TYR A 107 3.58 -6.59 9.39
C TYR A 107 3.65 -7.63 8.25
N HIS A 108 4.55 -8.62 8.39
CA HIS A 108 4.78 -9.73 7.48
C HIS A 108 3.49 -10.46 7.06
N GLN A 109 2.58 -10.74 7.99
CA GLN A 109 1.37 -11.51 7.69
C GLN A 109 0.40 -10.72 6.78
N TYR A 110 0.27 -9.42 7.05
CA TYR A 110 -0.53 -8.51 6.23
C TYR A 110 0.10 -8.32 4.84
N ALA A 111 1.42 -8.14 4.80
CA ALA A 111 2.15 -8.01 3.55
C ALA A 111 2.03 -9.28 2.67
N GLN A 112 2.18 -10.45 3.28
CA GLN A 112 2.02 -11.73 2.58
C GLN A 112 0.60 -11.91 2.05
N GLN A 113 -0.41 -11.57 2.85
CA GLN A 113 -1.81 -11.64 2.42
C GLN A 113 -2.08 -10.74 1.21
N LEU A 114 -1.61 -9.48 1.22
CA LEU A 114 -1.73 -8.57 0.08
C LEU A 114 -0.97 -9.10 -1.14
N GLY A 115 0.23 -9.65 -0.95
CA GLY A 115 1.00 -10.31 -2.00
C GLY A 115 0.25 -11.47 -2.67
N MET A 116 -0.48 -12.28 -1.88
CA MET A 116 -1.32 -13.36 -2.42
C MET A 116 -2.53 -12.81 -3.19
N ILE A 117 -3.22 -11.81 -2.65
CA ILE A 117 -4.39 -11.18 -3.28
C ILE A 117 -4.00 -10.58 -4.65
N PHE A 118 -2.81 -9.99 -4.76
CA PHE A 118 -2.33 -9.31 -5.96
C PHE A 118 -1.23 -10.04 -6.72
N ARG A 119 -1.09 -11.36 -6.55
CA ARG A 119 0.00 -12.14 -7.17
C ARG A 119 0.08 -11.97 -8.70
N GLY A 120 -1.05 -11.72 -9.36
CA GLY A 120 -1.13 -11.48 -10.81
C GLY A 120 -1.07 -10.00 -11.22
N GLN A 121 -0.91 -9.08 -10.27
CA GLN A 121 -1.04 -7.63 -10.45
C GLN A 121 0.11 -6.89 -9.74
N PRO A 122 1.38 -7.16 -10.13
CA PRO A 122 2.55 -6.61 -9.43
C PRO A 122 2.58 -5.09 -9.40
N GLN A 123 1.93 -4.42 -10.35
CA GLN A 123 1.89 -2.95 -10.42
C GLN A 123 1.12 -2.36 -9.25
N VAL A 124 0.08 -3.05 -8.77
CA VAL A 124 -0.66 -2.62 -7.59
C VAL A 124 0.24 -2.69 -6.36
N LEU A 125 1.01 -3.78 -6.23
CA LEU A 125 1.98 -3.97 -5.16
C LEU A 125 3.10 -2.92 -5.23
N GLU A 126 3.59 -2.58 -6.42
CA GLU A 126 4.53 -1.48 -6.66
C GLU A 126 3.95 -0.13 -6.19
N GLN A 127 2.66 0.15 -6.44
CA GLN A 127 2.02 1.37 -5.94
C GLN A 127 1.87 1.39 -4.41
N ILE A 128 1.64 0.24 -3.78
CA ILE A 128 1.65 0.16 -2.31
C ILE A 128 3.05 0.50 -1.78
N ILE A 129 4.12 0.00 -2.41
CA ILE A 129 5.50 0.36 -2.01
C ILE A 129 5.77 1.87 -2.20
N ASN A 130 5.38 2.46 -3.32
CA ASN A 130 5.46 3.92 -3.53
C ASN A 130 4.73 4.69 -2.43
N LEU A 131 3.53 4.25 -2.08
CA LEU A 131 2.74 4.88 -1.01
C LEU A 131 3.44 4.77 0.34
N LEU A 132 4.04 3.62 0.67
CA LEU A 132 4.78 3.46 1.93
C LEU A 132 6.00 4.39 1.99
N PHE A 133 6.76 4.53 0.90
CA PHE A 133 7.85 5.53 0.85
C PHE A 133 7.34 6.96 1.02
N PHE A 134 6.23 7.32 0.36
CA PHE A 134 5.61 8.64 0.49
C PHE A 134 5.15 8.97 1.93
N ILE A 135 4.71 7.94 2.67
CA ILE A 135 4.36 8.08 4.09
C ILE A 135 5.62 8.21 4.94
N ALA A 136 6.65 7.41 4.69
CA ALA A 136 7.91 7.47 5.42
C ALA A 136 8.66 8.79 5.23
N GLU A 137 8.50 9.45 4.09
CA GLU A 137 9.09 10.78 3.82
C GLU A 137 8.36 11.94 4.53
N ALA A 138 7.28 11.69 5.28
CA ALA A 138 6.45 12.75 5.86
C ALA A 138 7.17 13.70 6.81
N ASP A 139 8.21 13.23 7.49
CA ASP A 139 9.05 14.03 8.39
C ASP A 139 10.33 14.56 7.70
N GLY A 140 10.46 14.35 6.38
CA GLY A 140 11.53 14.87 5.53
C GLY A 140 12.75 13.96 5.40
N GLU A 141 12.87 12.88 6.18
CA GLU A 141 13.96 11.91 6.05
C GLU A 141 13.49 10.47 6.29
N ILE A 142 13.68 9.62 5.28
CA ILE A 142 13.34 8.20 5.39
C ILE A 142 14.44 7.47 6.16
N SER A 143 14.11 6.95 7.35
CA SER A 143 15.07 6.30 8.23
C SER A 143 15.39 4.86 7.82
N ARG A 144 16.53 4.34 8.28
CA ARG A 144 16.96 2.95 7.97
C ARG A 144 15.93 1.88 8.37
N PRO A 145 15.28 1.93 9.54
CA PRO A 145 14.22 0.98 9.89
C PRO A 145 13.03 0.99 8.93
N GLU A 146 12.60 2.17 8.47
CA GLU A 146 11.50 2.28 7.49
C GLU A 146 11.90 1.69 6.14
N ILE A 147 13.13 1.93 5.67
CA ILE A 147 13.65 1.31 4.44
C ILE A 147 13.61 -0.21 4.55
N LEU A 148 14.08 -0.78 5.67
CA LEU A 148 14.08 -2.23 5.88
C LEU A 148 12.67 -2.81 5.96
N PHE A 149 11.72 -2.08 6.57
CA PHE A 149 10.32 -2.45 6.60
C PHE A 149 9.72 -2.49 5.18
N ILE A 150 9.94 -1.44 4.39
CA ILE A 150 9.40 -1.33 3.03
C ILE A 150 10.02 -2.40 2.11
N GLU A 151 11.32 -2.65 2.23
CA GLU A 151 11.99 -3.75 1.54
C GLU A 151 11.41 -5.11 1.94
N GLY A 152 11.09 -5.30 3.22
CA GLY A 152 10.39 -6.46 3.74
C GLY A 152 9.04 -6.65 3.04
N CYS A 153 8.19 -5.62 3.03
CA CYS A 153 6.91 -5.65 2.32
C CYS A 153 7.08 -6.04 0.85
N ALA A 154 8.04 -5.46 0.13
CA ALA A 154 8.30 -5.77 -1.27
C ALA A 154 8.65 -7.26 -1.49
N LYS A 155 9.41 -7.87 -0.56
CA LYS A 155 9.72 -9.31 -0.58
C LYS A 155 8.47 -10.17 -0.38
N TYR A 156 7.61 -9.83 0.60
CA TYR A 156 6.36 -10.57 0.83
C TYR A 156 5.32 -10.38 -0.28
N PHE A 157 5.38 -9.25 -0.99
CA PHE A 157 4.62 -9.00 -2.21
C PHE A 157 5.12 -9.85 -3.40
N GLY A 158 6.34 -10.39 -3.33
CA GLY A 158 6.95 -11.15 -4.42
C GLY A 158 7.50 -10.24 -5.53
N LEU A 159 7.79 -8.98 -5.24
CA LEU A 159 8.45 -8.07 -6.19
C LEU A 159 9.90 -8.51 -6.37
N ASN A 160 10.37 -8.48 -7.61
CA ASN A 160 11.78 -8.75 -7.89
C ASN A 160 12.65 -7.54 -7.54
N LYS A 161 13.97 -7.78 -7.47
CA LYS A 161 14.94 -6.75 -7.10
C LYS A 161 14.89 -5.52 -8.00
N ASN A 162 14.76 -5.70 -9.31
CA ASN A 162 14.72 -4.58 -10.25
C ASN A 162 13.47 -3.71 -10.07
N GLN A 163 12.32 -4.32 -9.77
CA GLN A 163 11.09 -3.59 -9.47
C GLN A 163 11.24 -2.73 -8.21
N TYR A 164 11.76 -3.33 -7.14
CA TYR A 164 11.98 -2.60 -5.88
C TYR A 164 13.04 -1.51 -6.02
N ASP A 165 14.21 -1.82 -6.59
CA ASP A 165 15.32 -0.88 -6.76
C ASP A 165 14.89 0.32 -7.62
N SER A 166 14.02 0.09 -8.61
CA SER A 166 13.46 1.14 -9.46
C SER A 166 12.64 2.16 -8.68
N ILE A 167 11.83 1.69 -7.73
CA ILE A 167 11.02 2.54 -6.84
C ILE A 167 11.93 3.21 -5.82
N GLN A 168 12.77 2.44 -5.14
CA GLN A 168 13.64 2.95 -4.08
C GLN A 168 14.57 4.07 -4.58
N THR A 169 15.09 3.97 -5.81
CA THR A 169 15.95 5.01 -6.39
C THR A 169 15.26 6.38 -6.47
N ILE A 170 13.94 6.43 -6.65
CA ILE A 170 13.21 7.71 -6.72
C ILE A 170 13.18 8.40 -5.37
N TRP A 171 13.00 7.62 -4.31
CA TRP A 171 12.82 8.12 -2.96
C TRP A 171 14.16 8.37 -2.25
N LEU A 172 15.20 7.58 -2.54
CA LEU A 172 16.46 7.61 -1.79
C LEU A 172 17.65 8.21 -2.56
N ASP A 173 17.68 8.16 -3.90
CA ASP A 173 18.84 8.62 -4.65
C ASP A 173 18.74 10.11 -5.00
N LYS A 174 19.69 10.92 -4.52
CA LYS A 174 19.83 12.35 -4.91
C LYS A 174 20.16 12.55 -6.40
N GLN A 175 20.64 11.50 -7.08
CA GLN A 175 20.92 11.53 -8.52
C GLN A 175 20.05 10.51 -9.24
N ILE A 176 19.00 11.02 -9.87
CA ILE A 176 18.01 10.22 -10.59
C ILE A 176 18.66 9.52 -11.80
N ASN A 177 18.90 8.22 -11.67
CA ASN A 177 19.37 7.35 -12.75
C ASN A 177 18.17 6.85 -13.58
N PRO A 178 18.02 7.29 -14.85
CA PRO A 178 16.82 6.97 -15.63
C PRO A 178 16.74 5.48 -16.01
N TYR A 179 17.87 4.76 -16.10
CA TYR A 179 17.86 3.32 -16.39
C TYR A 179 17.26 2.53 -15.22
N LYS A 180 17.62 2.90 -13.99
CA LYS A 180 17.01 2.33 -12.79
C LYS A 180 15.51 2.64 -12.70
N ILE A 181 15.07 3.85 -13.06
CA ILE A 181 13.63 4.19 -13.09
C ILE A 181 12.84 3.28 -14.04
N LEU A 182 13.40 2.88 -15.18
CA LEU A 182 12.75 1.92 -16.08
C LEU A 182 12.92 0.44 -15.64
N GLY A 183 13.74 0.19 -14.61
CA GLY A 183 14.08 -1.15 -14.15
C GLY A 183 14.93 -1.93 -15.16
N VAL A 184 15.80 -1.24 -15.91
CA VAL A 184 16.66 -1.83 -16.95
C VAL A 184 18.13 -1.51 -16.69
N GLU A 185 19.03 -2.33 -17.23
CA GLU A 185 20.48 -2.08 -17.16
C GLU A 185 20.94 -1.05 -18.19
N LYS A 186 22.05 -0.36 -17.93
CA LYS A 186 22.60 0.66 -18.84
C LYS A 186 23.09 0.08 -20.19
N ASN A 187 23.37 -1.21 -20.27
CA ASN A 187 23.77 -1.94 -21.49
C ASN A 187 22.56 -2.47 -22.30
N THR A 188 21.32 -2.41 -21.76
CA THR A 188 20.09 -2.89 -22.41
C THR A 188 19.92 -2.22 -23.78
N THR A 189 19.46 -2.96 -24.79
CA THR A 189 19.31 -2.43 -26.16
C THR A 189 18.19 -1.39 -26.26
N ASP A 190 18.27 -0.47 -27.23
CA ASP A 190 17.27 0.60 -27.39
C ASP A 190 15.86 0.04 -27.65
N ASN A 191 15.75 -1.06 -28.41
CA ASN A 191 14.50 -1.75 -28.67
C ASN A 191 13.88 -2.33 -27.40
N GLU A 192 14.69 -2.95 -26.53
CA GLU A 192 14.23 -3.50 -25.25
C GLU A 192 13.82 -2.38 -24.28
N ILE A 193 14.55 -1.27 -24.25
CA ILE A 193 14.19 -0.09 -23.44
C ILE A 193 12.84 0.46 -23.89
N ARG A 194 12.63 0.65 -25.20
CA ARG A 194 11.34 1.11 -25.75
C ARG A 194 10.21 0.14 -25.41
N LYS A 195 10.46 -1.17 -25.57
CA LYS A 195 9.47 -2.21 -25.23
C LYS A 195 9.09 -2.17 -23.75
N ARG A 196 10.08 -2.00 -22.86
CA ARG A 196 9.85 -1.88 -21.41
C ARG A 196 9.07 -0.63 -21.06
N TRP A 197 9.39 0.51 -21.67
CA TRP A 197 8.63 1.75 -21.50
C TRP A 197 7.15 1.58 -21.91
N ILE A 198 6.88 1.05 -23.11
CA ILE A 198 5.50 0.80 -23.57
C ILE A 198 4.75 -0.14 -22.62
N GLN A 199 5.42 -1.19 -22.16
CA GLN A 199 4.85 -2.13 -21.19
C GLN A 199 4.46 -1.40 -19.89
N LEU A 200 5.38 -0.64 -19.30
CA LEU A 200 5.14 0.14 -18.09
C LEU A 200 4.00 1.15 -18.26
N SER A 201 3.97 1.87 -19.39
CA SER A 201 2.92 2.85 -19.67
C SER A 201 1.53 2.24 -19.74
N ARG A 202 1.42 1.04 -20.31
CA ARG A 202 0.15 0.31 -20.35
C ARG A 202 -0.23 -0.17 -18.94
N GLU A 203 0.71 -0.78 -18.24
CA GLU A 203 0.43 -1.39 -16.93
C GLU A 203 0.10 -0.38 -15.83
N LEU A 204 0.64 0.85 -15.91
CA LEU A 204 0.38 1.95 -14.98
C LEU A 204 -0.77 2.87 -15.42
N HIS A 205 -1.43 2.56 -16.53
CA HIS A 205 -2.50 3.41 -17.05
C HIS A 205 -3.70 3.44 -16.09
N PRO A 206 -4.29 4.62 -15.80
CA PRO A 206 -5.39 4.75 -14.84
C PRO A 206 -6.59 3.85 -15.14
N ASP A 207 -6.96 3.71 -16.42
CA ASP A 207 -8.08 2.86 -16.81
C ASP A 207 -7.80 1.37 -16.58
N GLN A 208 -6.56 0.93 -16.77
CA GLN A 208 -6.19 -0.47 -16.52
C GLN A 208 -6.26 -0.77 -15.03
N LEU A 209 -5.75 0.14 -14.19
CA LEU A 209 -5.81 -0.01 -12.73
C LEU A 209 -7.25 0.08 -12.20
N ARG A 210 -8.08 0.95 -12.77
CA ARG A 210 -9.50 1.02 -12.41
C ARG A 210 -10.24 -0.27 -12.74
N ALA A 211 -9.98 -0.86 -13.91
CA ALA A 211 -10.55 -2.15 -14.29
C ALA A 211 -10.09 -3.30 -13.37
N GLN A 212 -8.91 -3.16 -12.77
CA GLN A 212 -8.34 -4.09 -11.80
C GLN A 212 -8.88 -3.89 -10.36
N GLY A 213 -9.77 -2.92 -10.16
CA GLY A 213 -10.34 -2.62 -8.85
C GLY A 213 -9.33 -1.99 -7.90
N VAL A 214 -8.29 -1.35 -8.42
CA VAL A 214 -7.30 -0.62 -7.62
C VAL A 214 -7.98 0.59 -6.97
N PRO A 215 -7.77 0.83 -5.67
CA PRO A 215 -8.27 2.03 -5.00
C PRO A 215 -7.82 3.31 -5.73
N GLN A 216 -8.71 4.30 -5.79
CA GLN A 216 -8.49 5.54 -6.53
C GLN A 216 -7.20 6.27 -6.09
N GLU A 217 -6.79 6.08 -4.84
CA GLU A 217 -5.61 6.68 -4.24
C GLU A 217 -4.32 6.09 -4.83
N LEU A 218 -4.28 4.77 -5.05
CA LEU A 218 -3.16 4.11 -5.72
C LEU A 218 -3.14 4.44 -7.22
N ILE A 219 -4.31 4.72 -7.82
CA ILE A 219 -4.38 5.19 -9.21
C ILE A 219 -3.70 6.55 -9.34
N ILE A 220 -3.99 7.50 -8.44
CA ILE A 220 -3.32 8.81 -8.42
C ILE A 220 -1.80 8.65 -8.31
N LYS A 221 -1.32 7.76 -7.44
CA LYS A 221 0.13 7.49 -7.32
C LYS A 221 0.73 6.82 -8.55
N SER A 222 -0.05 6.02 -9.27
CA SER A 222 0.37 5.47 -10.55
C SER A 222 0.54 6.53 -11.63
N GLU A 223 -0.25 7.61 -11.62
CA GLU A 223 -0.10 8.73 -12.54
C GLU A 223 1.21 9.48 -12.31
N ASP A 224 1.55 9.77 -11.05
CA ASP A 224 2.85 10.33 -10.66
C ASP A 224 3.99 9.42 -11.18
N ARG A 225 3.89 8.12 -10.92
CA ARG A 225 4.86 7.11 -11.34
C ARG A 225 5.01 7.02 -12.87
N LEU A 226 3.91 7.13 -13.60
CA LEU A 226 3.91 7.13 -15.07
C LEU A 226 4.64 8.36 -15.62
N SER A 227 4.45 9.52 -14.99
CA SER A 227 5.16 10.76 -15.34
C SER A 227 6.68 10.59 -15.18
N GLU A 228 7.14 10.01 -14.06
CA GLU A 228 8.56 9.73 -13.82
C GLU A 228 9.16 8.78 -14.87
N ILE A 229 8.40 7.75 -15.25
CA ILE A 229 8.79 6.77 -16.27
C ILE A 229 8.95 7.43 -17.64
N ASN A 230 8.02 8.33 -18.00
CA ASN A 230 8.11 9.09 -19.25
C ASN A 230 9.35 10.00 -19.25
N GLN A 231 9.57 10.75 -18.17
CA GLN A 231 10.75 11.60 -18.03
C GLN A 231 12.07 10.81 -18.10
N ALA A 232 12.11 9.63 -17.48
CA ALA A 232 13.28 8.76 -17.55
C ALA A 232 13.55 8.25 -18.96
N TYR A 233 12.50 7.85 -19.69
CA TYR A 233 12.62 7.42 -21.08
C TYR A 233 13.11 8.57 -21.99
N ASP A 234 12.55 9.78 -21.84
CA ASP A 234 12.98 10.96 -22.61
C ASP A 234 14.45 11.32 -22.34
N LYS A 235 14.89 11.20 -21.08
CA LYS A 235 16.29 11.40 -20.70
C LYS A 235 17.20 10.34 -21.34
N ILE A 236 16.78 9.08 -21.38
CA ILE A 236 17.55 8.01 -22.05
C ILE A 236 17.62 8.27 -23.55
N LYS A 237 16.51 8.65 -24.19
CA LYS A 237 16.49 9.02 -25.61
C LYS A 237 17.50 10.11 -25.91
N SER A 238 17.52 11.16 -25.09
CA SER A 238 18.46 12.27 -25.21
C SER A 238 19.92 11.83 -25.02
N LEU A 239 20.20 11.00 -24.01
CA LEU A 239 21.55 10.49 -23.72
C LEU A 239 22.09 9.58 -24.82
N ARG A 240 21.23 8.77 -25.44
CA ARG A 240 21.59 7.80 -26.48
C ARG A 240 21.38 8.32 -27.91
N LYS A 241 20.83 9.52 -28.07
CA LYS A 241 20.45 10.11 -29.37
C LYS A 241 19.48 9.22 -30.16
N ILE A 242 18.52 8.61 -29.46
CA ILE A 242 17.45 7.81 -30.07
C ILE A 242 16.38 8.78 -30.58
N ASN A 243 16.10 8.75 -31.88
CA ASN A 243 15.01 9.53 -32.48
C ASN A 243 13.63 9.00 -32.08
#